data_AF-A0A2E5PV43-F1
#
_entry.id   AF-A0A2E5PV43-F1
#
_cell.length_a   1.000
_cell.length_b   1.000
_cell.length_c   1.000
_cell.angle_alpha   90.00
_cell.angle_beta   90.00
_cell.angle_gamma   90.00
#
_symmetry.space_group_name_H-M   'P 1'
#
loop_
_entity.id
_entity.type
_entity.pdbx_description
1 polymer ?
#
loop_
_entity_poly.entity_id
_entity_poly.type
_entity_poly.pdbx_seq_one_letter_code
_entity_poly.pdbx_strand_id
1 'polypeptide(L)' 'YDGTIFVGGEIESLGVDAVPGELSDIDAGWIERKLDLYGLEAHNGAANMKKIVAGRKLWNYDNLEPSEKKIVL' A
#
# COMPACT_ATOMS: atom_id res chain seq x y z
N TYR A 1 11.31 -5.09 0.32
CA TYR A 1 9.95 -5.06 -0.23
C TYR A 1 9.40 -3.67 0.06
N ASP A 2 9.28 -2.80 -0.95
CA ASP A 2 8.90 -1.38 -0.78
C ASP A 2 7.83 -0.96 -1.80
N GLY A 3 6.67 -1.64 -1.74
CA GLY A 3 5.50 -1.31 -2.56
C GLY A 3 4.59 -0.32 -1.85
N THR A 4 4.03 0.63 -2.61
CA THR A 4 2.91 1.47 -2.18
C THR A 4 1.80 1.39 -3.21
N ILE A 5 0.57 1.14 -2.77
CA ILE A 5 -0.63 1.04 -3.60
C ILE A 5 -1.67 2.03 -3.08
N PHE A 6 -2.35 2.72 -3.98
CA PHE A 6 -3.48 3.60 -3.65
C PHE A 6 -4.77 3.02 -4.23
N VAL A 7 -5.79 2.85 -3.39
CA VAL A 7 -7.07 2.26 -3.77
C VAL A 7 -8.17 3.29 -3.60
N GLY A 8 -8.87 3.61 -4.69
CA GLY A 8 -10.00 4.56 -4.70
C GLY A 8 -11.36 3.95 -4.32
N GLY A 9 -11.40 2.63 -4.10
CA GLY A 9 -12.62 1.89 -3.74
C GLY A 9 -12.52 1.16 -2.41
N GLU A 10 -13.38 0.15 -2.23
CA GLU A 10 -13.36 -0.73 -1.07
C GLU A 10 -12.40 -1.90 -1.26
N ILE A 11 -11.69 -2.25 -0.19
CA ILE A 11 -10.78 -3.39 -0.14
C ILE A 11 -11.51 -4.50 0.59
N GLU A 12 -11.75 -5.62 -0.08
CA GLU A 12 -12.40 -6.79 0.53
C GLU A 12 -11.44 -7.49 1.52
N SER A 13 -10.20 -7.71 1.11
CA SER A 13 -9.18 -8.34 1.94
C SER A 13 -7.77 -7.89 1.55
N LEU A 14 -6.83 -8.01 2.51
CA LEU A 14 -5.42 -7.75 2.31
C LEU A 14 -4.64 -9.05 2.39
N GLY A 15 -3.60 -9.16 1.55
CA GLY A 15 -2.64 -10.26 1.65
C GLY A 15 -1.79 -10.17 2.92
N VAL A 16 -1.09 -11.25 3.24
CA VAL A 16 -0.35 -11.42 4.51
C VAL A 16 0.72 -10.35 4.79
N ASP A 17 1.21 -9.66 3.75
CA ASP A 17 2.23 -8.61 3.86
C ASP A 17 1.74 -7.25 3.33
N ALA A 18 0.44 -7.08 3.13
CA ALA A 18 -0.16 -5.81 2.74
C ALA A 18 -0.84 -5.20 3.97
N VAL A 19 -0.40 -4.00 4.38
CA VAL A 19 -0.93 -3.33 5.57
C VAL A 19 -1.42 -1.91 5.21
N PRO A 20 -2.46 -1.40 5.90
CA PRO A 20 -2.86 -0.01 5.76
C PRO A 20 -1.71 0.94 6.09
N GLY A 21 -1.48 1.90 5.21
CA GLY A 21 -0.57 3.02 5.42
C GLY A 21 -1.32 4.32 5.60
N GLU A 22 -0.67 5.31 6.20
CA GLU A 22 -1.21 6.65 6.34
C GLU A 22 -1.12 7.40 5.00
N LEU A 23 -2.26 7.91 4.52
CA LEU A 23 -2.31 8.77 3.35
C LEU A 23 -1.96 10.21 3.77
N SER A 24 -0.82 10.70 3.30
CA SER A 24 -0.41 12.09 3.56
C SER A 24 -0.92 13.06 2.50
N ASP A 25 -0.91 14.35 2.80
CA ASP A 25 -1.21 15.41 1.83
C ASP A 25 -0.26 15.39 0.62
N ILE A 26 0.98 14.94 0.83
CA ILE A 26 1.97 14.77 -0.24
C ILE A 26 1.54 13.63 -1.17
N ASP A 27 1.05 12.51 -0.62
CA ASP A 27 0.52 11.40 -1.40
C ASP A 27 -0.70 11.85 -2.22
N ALA A 28 -1.67 12.51 -1.57
CA ALA A 28 -2.87 13.00 -2.23
C ALA A 28 -2.53 13.97 -3.38
N GLY A 29 -1.65 14.95 -3.12
CA GLY A 29 -1.20 15.89 -4.15
C GLY A 29 -0.43 15.22 -5.29
N TRP A 30 0.33 14.16 -5.01
CA TRP A 30 1.01 13.38 -6.04
C TRP A 30 0.02 12.59 -6.91
N ILE A 31 -1.00 11.98 -6.31
CA ILE A 31 -2.05 11.23 -7.02
C ILE A 31 -2.81 12.17 -7.96
N GLU A 32 -3.28 13.33 -7.46
CA GLU A 32 -4.03 14.29 -8.28
C GLU A 32 -3.23 14.71 -9.51
N ARG A 33 -1.96 15.13 -9.32
CA ARG A 33 -1.08 15.50 -10.43
C ARG A 33 -0.86 14.34 -11.39
N LYS A 34 -0.75 13.12 -10.89
CA LYS A 34 -0.51 11.94 -11.72
C LYS A 34 -1.73 11.58 -12.56
N LEU A 35 -2.94 11.69 -12.02
CA LEU A 35 -4.17 11.46 -12.76
C LEU A 35 -4.40 12.54 -13.82
N ASP A 36 -4.14 13.81 -13.47
CA ASP A 36 -4.27 14.97 -14.36
C ASP A 36 -3.39 14.84 -15.62
N LEU A 37 -2.18 14.28 -15.51
CA LEU A 37 -1.30 13.98 -16.66
C LEU A 37 -1.98 13.10 -17.73
N TYR A 38 -3.00 12.33 -17.35
CA TYR A 38 -3.77 11.47 -18.25
C TYR A 38 -5.20 11.97 -18.47
N GLY A 39 -5.53 13.19 -18.04
CA GLY A 39 -6.88 13.75 -18.10
C GLY A 39 -7.89 12.98 -17.25
N LEU A 40 -7.42 12.40 -16.14
CA LEU A 40 -8.24 11.67 -15.18
C LEU A 40 -8.34 12.45 -13.86
N GLU A 41 -9.38 12.14 -13.10
CA GLU A 41 -9.61 12.69 -11.75
C GLU A 41 -9.98 11.56 -10.79
N ALA A 42 -9.60 11.72 -9.51
CA ALA A 42 -10.04 10.80 -8.47
C ALA A 42 -11.52 11.06 -8.17
N HIS A 43 -12.38 10.04 -8.36
CA HIS A 43 -13.84 10.19 -8.25
C HIS A 43 -14.32 10.85 -6.96
N ASN A 44 -13.69 10.53 -5.82
CA ASN A 44 -13.99 11.10 -4.51
C ASN A 44 -12.83 11.97 -3.97
N GLY A 45 -11.93 12.43 -4.84
CA GLY A 45 -10.69 13.11 -4.46
C GLY A 45 -9.61 12.17 -3.93
N ALA A 46 -8.35 12.45 -4.23
CA ALA A 46 -7.22 11.62 -3.86
C ALA A 46 -7.04 11.47 -2.35
N ALA A 47 -7.44 12.49 -1.58
CA ALA A 47 -7.39 12.49 -0.11
C ALA A 47 -8.29 11.41 0.53
N ASN A 48 -9.26 10.86 -0.21
CA ASN A 48 -10.15 9.81 0.27
C ASN A 48 -9.71 8.41 -0.17
N MET A 49 -8.52 8.27 -0.76
CA MET A 49 -7.97 6.97 -1.16
C MET A 49 -7.37 6.23 0.02
N LYS A 50 -7.33 4.90 -0.10
CA LYS A 50 -6.68 4.03 0.88
C LYS A 50 -5.26 3.75 0.42
N LYS A 51 -4.28 4.10 1.25
CA LYS A 51 -2.87 3.74 1.01
C LYS A 51 -2.58 2.39 1.64
N ILE A 52 -1.97 1.49 0.86
CA ILE A 52 -1.48 0.19 1.31
C ILE A 52 0.02 0.15 1.10
N VAL A 53 0.74 -0.34 2.11
CA VAL A 53 2.21 -0.46 2.09
C VAL A 53 2.64 -1.88 2.43
N ALA A 54 3.89 -2.23 2.11
CA ALA A 54 4.47 -3.49 2.51
C ALA A 54 4.65 -3.57 4.04
N GLY A 55 4.10 -4.62 4.66
CA GLY A 55 4.16 -4.87 6.10
C GLY A 55 5.54 -5.33 6.59
N ARG A 56 6.44 -5.69 5.67
CA ARG A 56 7.80 -6.21 5.94
C ARG A 56 7.80 -7.51 6.75
N LYS A 57 6.67 -8.20 6.91
CA LYS A 57 6.56 -9.50 7.59
C LYS A 57 7.32 -10.57 6.82
N LEU A 58 7.15 -10.62 5.49
CA LEU A 58 7.89 -11.56 4.64
C LEU A 58 9.37 -11.18 4.57
N TRP A 59 9.68 -9.89 4.47
CA TRP A 59 11.07 -9.41 4.52
C TRP A 59 11.76 -9.80 5.84
N ASN A 60 11.10 -9.60 6.99
CA ASN A 60 11.62 -10.02 8.29
C ASN A 60 11.80 -11.53 8.35
N TYR A 61 10.85 -12.31 7.83
CA TYR A 61 10.94 -13.77 7.77
C TYR A 61 12.12 -14.26 6.94
N ASP A 62 12.38 -13.64 5.78
CA ASP A 62 13.51 -14.00 4.92
C ASP A 62 14.85 -13.82 5.64
N ASN A 63 14.95 -12.82 6.52
CA ASN A 63 16.15 -12.48 7.30
C ASN A 63 16.37 -13.32 8.57
N LEU A 64 15.43 -14.20 8.97
CA LEU A 64 15.61 -15.09 10.11
C LEU A 64 16.59 -16.24 9.80
N GLU A 65 17.31 -16.73 10.82
CA GLU A 65 18.10 -17.96 10.68
C GLU A 65 17.17 -19.15 10.37
N PRO A 66 17.64 -20.20 9.66
CA PRO A 66 16.79 -21.33 9.27
C PRO A 66 16.07 -22.02 10.44
N SER A 67 16.68 -22.04 11.62
CA SER A 67 16.12 -22.61 12.86
C SER A 67 14.98 -21.77 13.45
N GLU A 68 14.87 -20.50 13.08
CA GLU A 68 13.89 -19.54 13.61
C GLU A 68 12.69 -19.37 12.67
N LYS A 69 12.79 -19.86 11.44
CA LYS A 69 11.72 -19.81 10.44
C LYS A 69 10.57 -20.74 10.82
N LYS A 70 9.46 -20.15 11.27
CA LYS A 70 8.16 -20.85 11.42
C LYS A 70 7.33 -20.66 10.15
N ILE A 71 6.64 -21.71 9.69
CA ILE A 71 5.74 -21.60 8.53
C ILE A 71 4.71 -20.49 8.80
N VAL A 72 4.83 -19.38 8.07
CA VAL A 72 3.84 -18.29 8.06
C VAL A 72 2.88 -18.58 6.91
N LEU A 73 1.67 -19.05 7.25
CA LEU A 73 0.51 -19.17 6.33
C LEU A 73 -0.35 -17.92 6.46
#